data_AF-A0A034V472-F1
#
_entry.id   AF-A0A034V472-F1
#
_cell.length_a   1.000
_cell.length_b   1.000
_cell.length_c   1.000
_cell.angle_alpha   90.00
_cell.angle_beta   90.00
_cell.angle_gamma   90.00
#
_symmetry.space_group_name_H-M   'P 1'
#
loop_
_entity.id
_entity.type
_entity.pdbx_description
1 polymer ?
#
loop_
_entity_poly.entity_id
_entity_poly.type
_entity_poly.pdbx_seq_one_letter_code
_entity_poly.pdbx_strand_id
1 'polypeptide(L)'
;MYVHLCVRVYLFIKDVEQDDADEAIAIASVKKGELCDNTELLPTVIIDTTLTNSSILPTQGMLEEGRVVTVRDLLKGLYEKACQQKLWGLVRHTAGMLGKRVEDLAKAVTDLLVRQKQVTVGMPPNNEYTITAPLPEIELRQLIHDTYGDDESTAMLTQELMVYLAMFIRTEPQLFHEMLRLRVGLIIQVMAKELSRTLNCDGEAASEHLLNLSPFEMKNLLYHILSGKEFAVSIARGNLSIVSCKSSRVSKKSQIGLGDQEGDDALIATIDDRQGQWLRRRRLDGALNRVPRDFYSRVWSVLEKCQGLAIEGRILPQSLTQEMTTGELKFALEVETALNQIPQPEYRQLVVEALMVLTLMTEHNMVPSLGGIIYVEHLVHKANQLFLEDQRKVQGDAMLCCAKSKEGKDQQAASGMLLCGGAAYICQHLYDSAPSGSYGTMTYMARAVALVLDCVPKHGEMECVIS
;
A
#
# COMPACT_ATOMS: atom_id res chain seq x y z
N MET A 1 37.22 2.11 -12.36
CA MET A 1 37.11 2.92 -13.60
C MET A 1 35.71 2.96 -14.20
N TYR A 2 34.77 2.11 -13.76
CA TYR A 2 33.38 2.05 -14.27
C TYR A 2 32.35 2.86 -13.45
N VAL A 3 32.70 3.31 -12.24
CA VAL A 3 31.81 4.10 -11.36
C VAL A 3 32.07 5.61 -11.47
N HIS A 4 33.25 6.00 -11.97
CA HIS A 4 33.59 7.40 -12.30
C HIS A 4 32.76 7.95 -13.47
N LEU A 5 32.08 7.08 -14.23
CA LEU A 5 31.20 7.45 -15.33
C LEU A 5 29.74 7.61 -14.85
N CYS A 6 29.25 6.78 -13.93
CA CYS A 6 27.86 6.84 -13.45
C CYS A 6 27.59 8.05 -12.53
N VAL A 7 28.53 8.44 -11.67
CA VAL A 7 28.32 9.57 -10.75
C VAL A 7 28.54 10.93 -11.42
N ARG A 8 29.41 11.02 -12.44
CA ARG A 8 29.56 12.24 -13.25
C ARG A 8 28.35 12.50 -14.14
N VAL A 9 27.65 11.47 -14.60
CA VAL A 9 26.42 11.63 -15.41
C VAL A 9 25.23 12.09 -14.55
N TYR A 10 25.15 11.65 -13.29
CA TYR A 10 24.06 12.06 -12.39
C TYR A 10 24.16 13.54 -11.94
N LEU A 11 25.37 14.05 -11.70
CA LEU A 11 25.58 15.49 -11.42
C LEU A 11 25.55 16.36 -12.69
N PHE A 12 25.97 15.85 -13.84
CA PHE A 12 25.91 16.59 -15.10
C PHE A 12 24.48 16.75 -15.65
N ILE A 13 23.53 15.88 -15.32
CA ILE A 13 22.14 16.01 -15.78
C ILE A 13 21.34 17.02 -14.93
N LYS A 14 21.67 17.18 -13.64
CA LYS A 14 21.00 18.16 -12.76
C LYS A 14 21.47 19.60 -12.96
N ASP A 15 22.72 19.82 -13.36
CA ASP A 15 23.24 21.18 -13.61
C ASP A 15 22.96 21.69 -15.04
N VAL A 16 22.35 20.89 -15.92
CA VAL A 16 22.06 21.25 -17.33
C VAL A 16 20.62 21.77 -17.54
N GLU A 17 19.76 21.77 -16.53
CA GLU A 17 18.44 22.43 -16.61
C GLU A 17 18.47 23.93 -16.28
N GLN A 18 19.64 24.53 -16.02
CA GLN A 18 19.70 25.93 -15.58
C GLN A 18 20.56 26.90 -16.40
N ASP A 19 21.38 26.50 -17.39
CA ASP A 19 22.08 27.52 -18.18
C ASP A 19 22.43 27.11 -19.62
N ASP A 20 22.22 28.08 -20.51
CA ASP A 20 22.57 28.08 -21.93
C ASP A 20 24.07 27.85 -22.18
N ALA A 21 24.33 27.25 -23.35
CA ALA A 21 25.54 27.32 -24.18
C ALA A 21 26.78 26.47 -23.81
N ASP A 22 27.10 25.58 -24.77
CA ASP A 22 28.42 25.10 -25.21
C ASP A 22 29.46 24.66 -24.16
N GLU A 23 29.73 23.36 -24.08
CA GLU A 23 31.10 22.80 -24.23
C GLU A 23 31.11 21.25 -24.17
N ALA A 24 31.55 20.61 -25.26
CA ALA A 24 32.15 19.27 -25.21
C ALA A 24 33.57 19.36 -24.61
N ILE A 25 34.19 18.30 -24.04
CA ILE A 25 35.61 17.83 -24.21
C ILE A 25 35.87 16.45 -23.56
N ALA A 26 36.58 15.62 -24.33
CA ALA A 26 37.42 14.42 -24.13
C ALA A 26 38.01 14.01 -22.76
N ILE A 27 38.28 12.70 -22.71
CA ILE A 27 38.88 11.89 -21.65
C ILE A 27 40.39 11.74 -21.81
N ALA A 28 41.14 11.71 -20.69
CA ALA A 28 42.50 11.20 -20.62
C ALA A 28 42.71 10.22 -19.44
N SER A 29 43.52 9.19 -19.70
CA SER A 29 43.77 7.92 -18.99
C SER A 29 44.36 8.01 -17.57
N VAL A 30 44.15 6.97 -16.74
CA VAL A 30 44.90 6.75 -15.49
C VAL A 30 45.43 5.31 -15.36
N LYS A 31 46.73 5.22 -15.04
CA LYS A 31 47.53 4.02 -14.72
C LYS A 31 47.23 3.44 -13.33
N LYS A 32 47.50 2.14 -13.18
CA LYS A 32 47.53 1.38 -11.92
C LYS A 32 48.62 1.89 -10.95
N GLY A 33 48.27 2.00 -9.68
CA GLY A 33 49.19 2.07 -8.53
C GLY A 33 48.64 1.22 -7.38
N GLU A 34 49.54 0.50 -6.71
CA GLU A 34 49.31 -0.59 -5.74
C GLU A 34 49.20 -0.12 -4.27
N LEU A 35 48.46 -0.92 -3.48
CA LEU A 35 48.60 -1.33 -2.06
C LEU A 35 48.78 -0.29 -0.92
N CYS A 36 47.94 -0.38 0.13
CA CYS A 36 48.25 -1.10 1.38
C CYS A 36 47.09 -1.13 2.42
N ASP A 37 46.99 -2.29 3.08
CA ASP A 37 46.46 -2.66 4.41
C ASP A 37 45.00 -2.45 4.87
N ASN A 38 44.30 -3.59 4.94
CA ASN A 38 43.49 -4.11 6.04
C ASN A 38 42.52 -3.15 6.76
N THR A 39 41.32 -2.99 6.18
CA THR A 39 40.04 -2.99 6.93
C THR A 39 38.89 -3.14 5.92
N GLU A 40 38.01 -4.13 6.11
CA GLU A 40 36.75 -4.26 5.36
C GLU A 40 35.86 -3.05 5.72
N LEU A 41 35.88 -2.02 4.86
CA LEU A 41 35.08 -0.81 4.99
C LEU A 41 34.16 -0.70 3.77
N LEU A 42 32.86 -0.58 4.04
CA LEU A 42 31.83 -0.11 3.11
C LEU A 42 32.37 1.10 2.34
N PRO A 43 32.16 1.21 1.01
CA PRO A 43 32.78 2.27 0.22
C PRO A 43 32.21 3.63 0.63
N THR A 44 32.95 4.30 1.52
CA THR A 44 32.70 5.68 1.92
C THR A 44 33.35 6.56 0.87
N VAL A 45 32.55 7.13 -0.03
CA VAL A 45 33.03 8.01 -1.09
C VAL A 45 33.10 9.42 -0.54
N ILE A 46 34.31 9.88 -0.22
CA ILE A 46 34.61 11.27 0.08
C ILE A 46 34.71 12.03 -1.26
N ILE A 47 33.90 13.07 -1.44
CA ILE A 47 33.92 13.94 -2.63
C ILE A 47 34.61 15.24 -2.23
N ASP A 48 35.79 15.51 -2.80
CA ASP A 48 36.54 16.75 -2.60
C ASP A 48 36.37 17.66 -3.82
N THR A 49 35.84 18.87 -3.61
CA THR A 49 35.36 19.80 -4.65
C THR A 49 36.36 20.94 -4.95
N THR A 50 37.66 20.68 -4.97
CA THR A 50 38.67 21.75 -5.10
C THR A 50 39.64 21.56 -6.26
N LEU A 51 39.15 21.54 -7.50
CA LEU A 51 40.01 21.76 -8.68
C LEU A 51 39.29 22.58 -9.76
N THR A 52 38.99 23.84 -9.43
CA THR A 52 38.85 24.89 -10.44
C THR A 52 40.16 25.67 -10.55
N ASN A 53 40.50 26.07 -11.78
CA ASN A 53 41.69 26.81 -12.22
C ASN A 53 42.95 25.98 -12.50
N SER A 54 43.11 25.55 -13.77
CA SER A 54 44.02 26.22 -14.72
C SER A 54 44.27 25.41 -16.00
N SER A 55 44.00 26.05 -17.15
CA SER A 55 44.65 25.91 -18.47
C SER A 55 44.56 24.60 -19.30
N ILE A 56 43.74 24.68 -20.37
CA ILE A 56 43.93 24.23 -21.78
C ILE A 56 44.03 22.72 -22.10
N LEU A 57 43.00 22.14 -22.75
CA LEU A 57 43.10 21.04 -23.76
C LEU A 57 41.85 21.03 -24.68
N PRO A 58 41.87 20.42 -25.90
CA PRO A 58 40.90 20.67 -26.98
C PRO A 58 39.74 19.67 -27.08
N THR A 59 38.63 20.19 -27.60
CA THR A 59 37.27 19.66 -27.75
C THR A 59 37.17 18.47 -28.71
N GLN A 60 37.38 17.25 -28.23
CA GLN A 60 37.00 16.02 -28.96
C GLN A 60 36.03 15.17 -28.13
N GLY A 61 34.80 14.94 -28.62
CA GLY A 61 33.86 14.02 -27.97
C GLY A 61 34.40 12.59 -27.87
N MET A 62 33.81 11.75 -27.01
CA MET A 62 34.19 10.34 -26.91
C MET A 62 33.95 9.61 -28.24
N LEU A 63 34.97 8.90 -28.72
CA LEU A 63 34.91 8.05 -29.92
C LEU A 63 35.07 6.58 -29.53
N GLU A 64 34.19 5.72 -30.02
CA GLU A 64 34.32 4.25 -29.93
C GLU A 64 34.40 3.70 -31.35
N GLU A 65 35.48 2.98 -31.67
CA GLU A 65 35.79 2.50 -33.04
C GLU A 65 35.72 3.59 -34.14
N GLY A 66 36.05 4.84 -33.79
CA GLY A 66 36.01 5.98 -34.71
C GLY A 66 34.63 6.59 -34.94
N ARG A 67 33.59 6.18 -34.18
CA ARG A 67 32.25 6.79 -34.19
C ARG A 67 32.01 7.64 -32.96
N VAL A 68 31.31 8.77 -33.12
CA VAL A 68 30.86 9.64 -32.02
C VAL A 68 29.88 8.86 -31.14
N VAL A 69 30.20 8.74 -29.86
CA VAL A 69 29.35 8.06 -28.88
C VAL A 69 28.45 9.10 -28.22
N THR A 70 27.13 8.89 -28.28
CA THR A 70 26.17 9.77 -27.60
C THR A 70 25.93 9.32 -26.16
N VAL A 71 25.42 10.21 -25.30
CA VAL A 71 24.96 9.85 -23.94
C VAL A 71 23.90 8.74 -24.01
N ARG A 72 23.02 8.78 -25.02
CA ARG A 72 22.03 7.73 -25.27
C ARG A 72 22.68 6.38 -25.57
N ASP A 73 23.80 6.33 -26.28
CA ASP A 73 24.50 5.08 -26.59
C ASP A 73 25.24 4.53 -25.37
N LEU A 74 25.85 5.40 -24.55
CA LEU A 74 26.39 5.00 -23.25
C LEU A 74 25.31 4.42 -22.33
N LEU A 75 24.13 5.06 -22.32
CA LEU A 75 22.99 4.61 -21.52
C LEU A 75 22.43 3.26 -21.99
N LYS A 76 22.41 3.00 -23.30
CA LYS A 76 22.10 1.66 -23.85
C LYS A 76 23.12 0.62 -23.39
N GLY A 77 24.41 0.92 -23.48
CA GLY A 77 25.47 0.02 -23.02
C GLY A 77 25.39 -0.25 -21.52
N LEU A 78 25.01 0.76 -20.72
CA LEU A 78 24.77 0.62 -19.29
C LEU A 78 23.56 -0.28 -19.00
N TYR A 79 22.44 -0.07 -19.70
CA TYR A 79 21.25 -0.91 -19.61
C TYR A 79 21.57 -2.38 -19.92
N GLU A 80 22.31 -2.65 -20.99
CA GLU A 80 22.70 -4.02 -21.38
C GLU A 80 23.60 -4.68 -20.32
N LYS A 81 24.60 -3.96 -19.80
CA LYS A 81 25.45 -4.46 -18.72
C LYS A 81 24.67 -4.69 -17.42
N ALA A 82 23.75 -3.78 -17.07
CA ALA A 82 22.89 -3.92 -15.90
C ALA A 82 21.98 -5.16 -16.01
N CYS A 83 21.43 -5.44 -17.19
CA CYS A 83 20.68 -6.66 -17.47
C CYS A 83 21.53 -7.93 -17.28
N GLN A 84 22.76 -7.94 -17.81
CA GLN A 84 23.68 -9.09 -17.68
C GLN A 84 24.06 -9.36 -16.22
N GLN A 85 24.28 -8.29 -15.44
CA GLN A 85 24.64 -8.36 -14.03
C GLN A 85 23.42 -8.48 -13.09
N LYS A 86 22.20 -8.45 -13.63
CA LYS A 86 20.93 -8.51 -12.88
C LYS A 86 20.80 -7.38 -11.84
N LEU A 87 21.32 -6.19 -12.15
CA LEU A 87 21.18 -5.00 -11.31
C LEU A 87 19.84 -4.32 -11.59
N TRP A 88 18.76 -4.86 -11.02
CA TRP A 88 17.38 -4.53 -11.42
C TRP A 88 17.00 -3.06 -11.22
N GLY A 89 17.45 -2.42 -10.13
CA GLY A 89 17.21 -0.99 -9.92
C GLY A 89 17.81 -0.15 -11.06
N LEU A 90 19.04 -0.47 -11.46
CA LEU A 90 19.71 0.19 -12.57
C LEU A 90 19.06 -0.13 -13.92
N VAL A 91 18.59 -1.37 -14.12
CA VAL A 91 17.81 -1.75 -15.31
C VAL A 91 16.56 -0.90 -15.43
N ARG A 92 15.77 -0.74 -14.36
CA ARG A 92 14.54 0.08 -14.36
C ARG A 92 14.84 1.53 -14.63
N HIS A 93 15.81 2.10 -13.94
CA HIS A 93 16.19 3.51 -14.09
C HIS A 93 16.66 3.81 -15.52
N THR A 94 17.61 3.02 -16.04
CA THR A 94 18.13 3.21 -17.40
C THR A 94 17.08 2.89 -18.47
N ALA A 95 16.15 1.96 -18.21
CA ALA A 95 15.02 1.71 -19.10
C ALA A 95 14.05 2.89 -19.16
N GLY A 96 13.73 3.51 -18.01
CA GLY A 96 12.88 4.70 -17.93
C GLY A 96 13.49 5.87 -18.71
N MET A 97 14.76 6.19 -18.44
CA MET A 97 15.51 7.23 -19.16
C MET A 97 15.65 6.97 -20.68
N LEU A 98 15.83 5.71 -21.10
CA LEU A 98 15.83 5.35 -22.52
C LEU A 98 14.43 5.41 -23.14
N GLY A 99 13.41 5.57 -22.31
CA GLY A 99 12.04 5.54 -22.71
C GLY A 99 11.67 4.18 -23.28
N LYS A 100 12.13 3.10 -22.64
CA LYS A 100 11.68 1.75 -22.97
C LYS A 100 10.26 1.54 -22.49
N ARG A 101 9.59 0.55 -23.09
CA ARG A 101 8.23 0.15 -22.75
C ARG A 101 8.21 -1.31 -22.37
N VAL A 102 7.34 -1.65 -21.42
CA VAL A 102 7.00 -3.04 -21.16
C VAL A 102 6.09 -3.55 -22.29
N GLU A 103 6.38 -4.74 -22.80
CA GLU A 103 5.59 -5.37 -23.86
C GLU A 103 4.14 -5.62 -23.40
N ASP A 104 3.20 -5.56 -24.35
CA ASP A 104 1.76 -5.77 -24.11
C ASP A 104 1.11 -4.84 -23.07
N LEU A 105 1.72 -3.70 -22.71
CA LEU A 105 1.19 -2.79 -21.69
C LEU A 105 -0.24 -2.30 -22.01
N ALA A 106 -0.50 -1.82 -23.23
CA ALA A 106 -1.83 -1.33 -23.60
C ALA A 106 -2.89 -2.45 -23.57
N LYS A 107 -2.49 -3.67 -23.95
CA LYS A 107 -3.34 -4.87 -23.85
C LYS A 107 -3.61 -5.23 -22.38
N ALA A 108 -2.62 -5.17 -21.51
CA ALA A 108 -2.76 -5.38 -20.07
C ALA A 108 -3.75 -4.40 -19.43
N VAL A 109 -3.66 -3.11 -19.78
CA VAL A 109 -4.63 -2.09 -19.32
C VAL A 109 -6.03 -2.39 -19.83
N THR A 110 -6.16 -2.75 -21.10
CA THR A 110 -7.45 -3.14 -21.70
C THR A 110 -8.06 -4.36 -20.98
N ASP A 111 -7.24 -5.36 -20.64
CA ASP A 111 -7.66 -6.55 -19.90
C ASP A 111 -8.23 -6.22 -18.51
N LEU A 112 -7.70 -5.21 -17.84
CA LEU A 112 -8.21 -4.72 -16.55
C LEU A 112 -9.54 -3.98 -16.73
N LEU A 113 -9.61 -3.07 -17.70
CA LEU A 113 -10.79 -2.24 -17.97
C LEU A 113 -12.01 -3.08 -18.39
N VAL A 114 -11.84 -4.06 -19.27
CA VAL A 114 -12.93 -4.95 -19.73
C VAL A 114 -13.56 -5.73 -18.57
N ARG A 115 -12.78 -6.00 -17.51
CA ARG A 115 -13.25 -6.66 -16.27
C ARG A 115 -13.80 -5.67 -15.24
N GLN A 116 -14.24 -4.49 -15.72
CA GLN A 116 -14.85 -3.43 -14.92
C GLN A 116 -13.92 -2.91 -13.81
N LYS A 117 -12.61 -2.89 -14.05
CA LYS A 117 -11.62 -2.28 -13.15
C LYS A 117 -11.12 -0.97 -13.72
N GLN A 118 -11.15 0.08 -12.92
CA GLN A 118 -10.42 1.32 -13.22
C GLN A 118 -8.97 1.15 -12.76
N VAL A 119 -8.03 1.76 -13.47
CA VAL A 119 -6.60 1.74 -13.09
C VAL A 119 -6.13 3.16 -12.89
N THR A 120 -5.39 3.44 -11.82
CA THR A 120 -4.74 4.74 -11.65
C THR A 120 -3.24 4.63 -11.73
N VAL A 121 -2.63 5.67 -12.30
CA VAL A 121 -1.18 5.87 -12.35
C VAL A 121 -0.84 7.13 -11.55
N GLY A 122 0.32 7.14 -10.92
CA GLY A 122 0.77 8.26 -10.08
C GLY A 122 0.53 8.10 -8.59
N MET A 123 0.84 9.16 -7.85
CA MET A 123 0.90 9.19 -6.40
C MET A 123 -0.13 10.17 -5.84
N PRO A 124 -1.06 9.72 -4.98
CA PRO A 124 -1.97 10.62 -4.28
C PRO A 124 -1.22 11.56 -3.31
N PRO A 125 -1.72 12.77 -3.03
CA PRO A 125 -2.98 13.35 -3.53
C PRO A 125 -2.83 14.22 -4.79
N ASN A 126 -1.61 14.63 -5.16
CA ASN A 126 -1.42 15.73 -6.12
C ASN A 126 -1.25 15.28 -7.58
N ASN A 127 -0.82 14.04 -7.83
CA ASN A 127 -0.55 13.59 -9.19
C ASN A 127 -1.02 12.14 -9.41
N GLU A 128 -2.33 11.93 -9.41
CA GLU A 128 -2.93 10.63 -9.69
C GLU A 128 -3.99 10.75 -10.80
N TYR A 129 -3.83 9.95 -11.86
CA TYR A 129 -4.72 9.94 -13.00
C TYR A 129 -5.45 8.61 -13.12
N THR A 130 -6.77 8.67 -13.35
CA THR A 130 -7.61 7.48 -13.52
C THR A 130 -7.81 7.18 -15.00
N ILE A 131 -7.40 5.99 -15.42
CA ILE A 131 -7.65 5.43 -16.74
C ILE A 131 -8.99 4.70 -16.67
N THR A 132 -9.98 5.23 -17.40
CA THR A 132 -11.36 4.69 -17.47
C THR A 132 -11.70 4.08 -18.82
N ALA A 133 -10.86 4.29 -19.84
CA ALA A 133 -11.02 3.76 -21.18
C ALA A 133 -9.65 3.29 -21.72
N PRO A 134 -9.64 2.32 -22.66
CA PRO A 134 -8.39 1.87 -23.27
C PRO A 134 -7.69 3.02 -23.99
N LEU A 135 -6.40 3.18 -23.71
CA LEU A 135 -5.56 4.21 -24.33
C LEU A 135 -4.59 3.58 -25.33
N PRO A 136 -4.28 4.26 -26.45
CA PRO A 136 -3.18 3.89 -27.34
C PRO A 136 -1.83 3.84 -26.58
N GLU A 137 -0.90 3.01 -27.06
CA GLU A 137 0.40 2.82 -26.41
C GLU A 137 1.19 4.11 -26.19
N ILE A 138 1.13 5.04 -27.16
CA ILE A 138 1.86 6.31 -27.11
C ILE A 138 1.26 7.21 -26.02
N GLU A 139 -0.07 7.33 -25.99
CA GLU A 139 -0.78 8.15 -25.01
C GLU A 139 -0.61 7.59 -23.59
N LEU A 140 -0.70 6.26 -23.43
CA LEU A 140 -0.49 5.61 -22.14
C LEU A 140 0.93 5.85 -21.59
N ARG A 141 1.92 5.79 -22.46
CA ARG A 141 3.31 6.07 -22.10
C ARG A 141 3.50 7.53 -21.69
N GLN A 142 2.98 8.46 -22.48
CA GLN A 142 3.07 9.89 -22.18
C GLN A 142 2.40 10.20 -20.83
N LEU A 143 1.20 9.64 -20.61
CA LEU A 143 0.50 9.76 -19.34
C LEU A 143 1.36 9.29 -18.16
N ILE A 144 1.98 8.11 -18.25
CA ILE A 144 2.83 7.60 -17.15
C ILE A 144 4.03 8.51 -16.93
N HIS A 145 4.72 8.93 -17.99
CA HIS A 145 5.88 9.81 -17.88
C HIS A 145 5.51 11.18 -17.26
N ASP A 146 4.45 11.83 -17.75
CA ASP A 146 3.98 13.12 -17.22
C ASP A 146 3.53 13.03 -15.74
N THR A 147 3.03 11.86 -15.34
CA THR A 147 2.56 11.64 -13.96
C THR A 147 3.70 11.43 -12.96
N TYR A 148 4.81 10.83 -13.37
CA TYR A 148 5.94 10.57 -12.48
C TYR A 148 7.07 11.61 -12.63
N GLY A 149 7.06 12.41 -13.71
CA GLY A 149 8.07 13.43 -13.97
C GLY A 149 9.47 12.82 -13.98
N ASP A 150 10.33 13.27 -13.07
CA ASP A 150 11.72 12.85 -12.97
C ASP A 150 11.91 11.44 -12.37
N ASP A 151 10.85 10.83 -11.80
CA ASP A 151 10.94 9.49 -11.21
C ASP A 151 10.74 8.37 -12.26
N GLU A 152 11.73 8.28 -13.15
CA GLU A 152 11.79 7.29 -14.24
C GLU A 152 11.78 5.83 -13.74
N SER A 153 12.32 5.59 -12.54
CA SER A 153 12.38 4.26 -11.94
C SER A 153 10.99 3.78 -11.54
N THR A 154 10.21 4.65 -10.88
CA THR A 154 8.84 4.34 -10.47
C THR A 154 7.88 4.31 -11.66
N ALA A 155 8.12 5.13 -12.69
CA ALA A 155 7.39 5.06 -13.96
C ALA A 155 7.54 3.68 -14.62
N MET A 156 8.76 3.14 -14.69
CA MET A 156 9.02 1.79 -15.22
C MET A 156 8.37 0.71 -14.34
N LEU A 157 8.50 0.83 -13.01
CA LEU A 157 7.88 -0.10 -12.07
C LEU A 157 6.35 -0.13 -12.22
N THR A 158 5.72 1.02 -12.44
CA THR A 158 4.27 1.14 -12.65
C THR A 158 3.84 0.34 -13.88
N GLN A 159 4.59 0.43 -14.99
CA GLN A 159 4.32 -0.37 -16.18
C GLN A 159 4.43 -1.88 -15.90
N GLU A 160 5.47 -2.32 -15.17
CA GLU A 160 5.63 -3.74 -14.77
C GLU A 160 4.43 -4.22 -13.94
N LEU A 161 4.04 -3.45 -12.93
CA LEU A 161 2.94 -3.82 -12.03
C LEU A 161 1.59 -3.88 -12.76
N MET A 162 1.31 -2.97 -13.69
CA MET A 162 0.09 -3.02 -14.52
C MET A 162 0.00 -4.33 -15.31
N VAL A 163 1.12 -4.79 -15.88
CA VAL A 163 1.17 -6.08 -16.60
C VAL A 163 0.97 -7.26 -15.65
N TYR A 164 1.55 -7.22 -14.44
CA TYR A 164 1.33 -8.29 -13.45
C TYR A 164 -0.11 -8.31 -12.92
N LEU A 165 -0.71 -7.15 -12.68
CA LEU A 165 -2.13 -7.04 -12.30
C LEU A 165 -3.02 -7.64 -13.39
N ALA A 166 -2.75 -7.32 -14.66
CA ALA A 166 -3.48 -7.89 -15.79
C ALA A 166 -3.25 -9.41 -15.95
N MET A 167 -2.07 -9.90 -15.61
CA MET A 167 -1.83 -11.35 -15.55
C MET A 167 -2.67 -11.99 -14.44
N PHE A 168 -2.66 -11.44 -13.23
CA PHE A 168 -3.39 -11.98 -12.09
C PHE A 168 -4.91 -11.93 -12.26
N ILE A 169 -5.47 -10.87 -12.83
CA ILE A 169 -6.93 -10.80 -13.02
C ILE A 169 -7.42 -11.85 -14.03
N ARG A 170 -6.55 -12.29 -14.95
CA ARG A 170 -6.86 -13.37 -15.90
C ARG A 170 -6.77 -14.74 -15.26
N THR A 171 -5.77 -14.98 -14.41
CA THR A 171 -5.50 -16.29 -13.83
C THR A 171 -6.22 -16.54 -12.50
N GLU A 172 -6.37 -15.50 -11.68
CA GLU A 172 -6.93 -15.52 -10.32
C GLU A 172 -7.85 -14.31 -10.08
N PRO A 173 -8.98 -14.18 -10.79
CA PRO A 173 -9.90 -13.04 -10.68
C PRO A 173 -10.43 -12.81 -9.25
N GLN A 174 -10.47 -13.84 -8.41
CA GLN A 174 -10.88 -13.76 -7.01
C GLN A 174 -10.03 -12.79 -6.17
N LEU A 175 -8.78 -12.50 -6.58
CA LEU A 175 -7.91 -11.55 -5.88
C LEU A 175 -8.42 -10.11 -5.99
N PHE A 176 -9.30 -9.83 -6.96
CA PHE A 176 -9.82 -8.50 -7.30
C PHE A 176 -11.31 -8.35 -6.98
N HIS A 177 -11.86 -9.26 -6.18
CA HIS A 177 -13.27 -9.24 -5.83
C HIS A 177 -13.60 -7.96 -5.06
N GLU A 178 -14.68 -7.29 -5.45
CA GLU A 178 -15.15 -6.00 -4.90
C GLU A 178 -14.11 -4.87 -4.85
N MET A 179 -13.02 -4.95 -5.61
CA MET A 179 -12.10 -3.83 -5.85
C MET A 179 -12.47 -3.15 -7.16
N LEU A 180 -12.98 -1.92 -7.17
CA LEU A 180 -13.35 -1.26 -8.44
C LEU A 180 -12.17 -0.55 -9.08
N ARG A 181 -11.35 0.12 -8.27
CA ARG A 181 -10.19 0.90 -8.73
C ARG A 181 -8.87 0.33 -8.22
N LEU A 182 -7.96 0.04 -9.14
CA LEU A 182 -6.60 -0.43 -8.86
C LEU A 182 -5.65 0.75 -8.84
N ARG A 183 -5.32 1.23 -7.65
CA ARG A 183 -4.44 2.39 -7.47
C ARG A 183 -2.98 1.96 -7.43
N VAL A 184 -2.31 1.96 -8.59
CA VAL A 184 -0.97 1.35 -8.73
C VAL A 184 0.06 2.05 -7.84
N GLY A 185 0.01 3.38 -7.72
CA GLY A 185 0.90 4.11 -6.81
C GLY A 185 0.71 3.75 -5.34
N LEU A 186 -0.54 3.60 -4.87
CA LEU A 186 -0.79 3.13 -3.50
C LEU A 186 -0.34 1.68 -3.29
N ILE A 187 -0.49 0.83 -4.31
CA ILE A 187 0.05 -0.54 -4.28
C ILE A 187 1.57 -0.51 -4.08
N ILE A 188 2.30 0.34 -4.82
CA ILE A 188 3.75 0.54 -4.65
C ILE A 188 4.09 1.00 -3.23
N GLN A 189 3.38 2.00 -2.70
CA GLN A 189 3.60 2.47 -1.32
C GLN A 189 3.38 1.36 -0.29
N VAL A 190 2.33 0.55 -0.47
CA VAL A 190 2.04 -0.60 0.40
C VAL A 190 3.14 -1.65 0.32
N MET A 191 3.63 -1.96 -0.89
CA MET A 191 4.73 -2.89 -1.09
C MET A 191 6.02 -2.40 -0.40
N ALA A 192 6.39 -1.13 -0.57
CA ALA A 192 7.54 -0.53 0.09
C ALA A 192 7.39 -0.53 1.62
N LYS A 193 6.22 -0.14 2.14
CA LYS A 193 5.95 -0.13 3.58
C LYS A 193 5.99 -1.53 4.19
N GLU A 194 5.52 -2.53 3.44
CA GLU A 194 5.56 -3.92 3.88
C GLU A 194 7.00 -4.48 3.90
N LEU A 195 7.84 -4.06 2.95
CA LEU A 195 9.28 -4.35 2.98
C LEU A 195 9.97 -3.67 4.16
N SER A 196 9.72 -2.38 4.38
CA SER A 196 10.25 -1.62 5.53
C SER A 196 9.95 -2.32 6.85
N ARG A 197 8.70 -2.77 7.04
CA ARG A 197 8.27 -3.51 8.23
C ARG A 197 9.01 -4.85 8.37
N THR A 198 9.14 -5.60 7.27
CA THR A 198 9.71 -6.96 7.34
C THR A 198 11.23 -6.96 7.47
N LEU A 199 11.90 -5.97 6.87
CA LEU A 199 13.36 -5.79 6.93
C LEU A 199 13.81 -4.91 8.10
N ASN A 200 12.85 -4.32 8.83
CA ASN A 200 13.11 -3.35 9.90
C ASN A 200 14.04 -2.21 9.45
N CYS A 201 13.78 -1.67 8.26
CA CYS A 201 14.52 -0.56 7.67
C CYS A 201 13.62 0.66 7.49
N ASP A 202 14.20 1.82 7.24
CA ASP A 202 13.44 3.03 6.93
C ASP A 202 12.73 2.94 5.55
N GLY A 203 11.89 3.93 5.26
CA GLY A 203 11.08 3.95 4.04
C GLY A 203 11.90 4.17 2.77
N GLU A 204 13.04 4.86 2.86
CA GLU A 204 13.91 5.14 1.72
C GLU A 204 14.67 3.88 1.31
N ALA A 205 15.33 3.22 2.27
CA ALA A 205 15.99 1.93 2.04
C ALA A 205 15.00 0.87 1.54
N ALA A 206 13.77 0.85 2.08
CA ALA A 206 12.74 -0.08 1.60
C ALA A 206 12.32 0.17 0.15
N SER A 207 12.27 1.44 -0.27
CA SER A 207 11.96 1.82 -1.66
C SER A 207 13.11 1.44 -2.59
N GLU A 208 14.36 1.61 -2.17
CA GLU A 208 15.52 1.12 -2.91
C GLU A 208 15.52 -0.41 -3.03
N HIS A 209 15.21 -1.14 -1.95
CA HIS A 209 15.06 -2.59 -2.00
C HIS A 209 13.94 -3.02 -2.95
N LEU A 210 12.80 -2.31 -2.94
CA LEU A 210 11.70 -2.57 -3.86
C LEU A 210 12.14 -2.41 -5.32
N LEU A 211 12.85 -1.32 -5.65
CA LEU A 211 13.36 -1.07 -7.00
C LEU A 211 14.44 -2.06 -7.42
N ASN A 212 15.11 -2.74 -6.48
CA ASN A 212 16.13 -3.74 -6.76
C ASN A 212 15.59 -5.19 -6.84
N LEU A 213 14.29 -5.42 -6.64
CA LEU A 213 13.73 -6.75 -6.80
C LEU A 213 13.78 -7.23 -8.24
N SER A 214 14.08 -8.51 -8.44
CA SER A 214 13.89 -9.15 -9.73
C SER A 214 12.41 -9.13 -10.15
N PRO A 215 12.10 -9.27 -11.46
CA PRO A 215 10.73 -9.40 -11.95
C PRO A 215 9.92 -10.49 -11.24
N PHE A 216 10.57 -11.60 -10.86
CA PHE A 216 9.93 -12.69 -10.14
C PHE A 216 9.60 -12.34 -8.69
N GLU A 217 10.55 -11.74 -7.96
CA GLU A 217 10.34 -11.30 -6.57
C GLU A 217 9.28 -10.19 -6.50
N MET A 218 9.32 -9.23 -7.43
CA MET A 218 8.33 -8.16 -7.55
C MET A 218 6.92 -8.74 -7.74
N LYS A 219 6.76 -9.68 -8.67
CA LYS A 219 5.50 -10.36 -8.95
C LYS A 219 4.99 -11.14 -7.73
N ASN A 220 5.87 -11.83 -7.01
CA ASN A 220 5.50 -12.57 -5.80
C ASN A 220 5.10 -11.64 -4.66
N LEU A 221 5.84 -10.55 -4.44
CA LEU A 221 5.48 -9.53 -3.46
C LEU A 221 4.08 -8.99 -3.74
N LEU A 222 3.81 -8.62 -5.00
CA LEU A 222 2.50 -8.15 -5.42
C LEU A 222 1.40 -9.19 -5.15
N TYR A 223 1.65 -10.47 -5.48
CA TYR A 223 0.70 -11.55 -5.17
C TYR A 223 0.41 -11.66 -3.68
N HIS A 224 1.42 -11.54 -2.82
CA HIS A 224 1.24 -11.60 -1.38
C HIS A 224 0.45 -10.41 -0.84
N ILE A 225 0.71 -9.20 -1.34
CA ILE A 225 -0.08 -8.01 -1.01
C ILE A 225 -1.55 -8.19 -1.43
N LEU A 226 -1.79 -8.64 -2.67
CA LEU A 226 -3.16 -8.83 -3.19
C LEU A 226 -3.90 -10.01 -2.57
N SER A 227 -3.23 -11.08 -2.18
CA SER A 227 -3.87 -12.18 -1.45
C SER A 227 -4.09 -11.84 0.03
N GLY A 228 -3.28 -10.90 0.56
CA GLY A 228 -3.16 -10.58 1.97
C GLY A 228 -2.81 -11.80 2.83
N LYS A 229 -2.14 -12.80 2.22
CA LYS A 229 -1.50 -13.92 2.92
C LYS A 229 -0.22 -13.41 3.58
N GLU A 230 0.13 -14.01 4.71
CA GLU A 230 1.41 -13.74 5.36
C GLU A 230 2.58 -14.32 4.58
N PHE A 231 3.69 -13.60 4.62
CA PHE A 231 4.93 -13.99 4.00
C PHE A 231 6.10 -13.49 4.86
N ALA A 232 7.16 -14.29 4.88
CA ALA A 232 8.44 -13.91 5.44
C ALA A 232 9.33 -13.38 4.32
N VAL A 233 10.11 -12.36 4.62
CA VAL A 233 11.14 -11.83 3.73
C VAL A 233 12.47 -12.03 4.42
N SER A 234 13.43 -12.65 3.72
CA SER A 234 14.80 -12.80 4.22
C SER A 234 15.81 -12.37 3.18
N ILE A 235 16.84 -11.65 3.63
CA ILE A 235 17.99 -11.29 2.80
C ILE A 235 19.05 -12.38 2.97
N ALA A 236 19.30 -13.17 1.92
CA ALA A 236 20.39 -14.14 1.90
C ALA A 236 21.36 -13.76 0.79
N ARG A 237 22.62 -13.42 1.17
CA ARG A 237 23.71 -13.06 0.24
C ARG A 237 23.35 -11.94 -0.76
N GLY A 238 22.61 -10.93 -0.31
CA GLY A 238 22.19 -9.78 -1.15
C GLY A 238 20.96 -10.02 -2.02
N ASN A 239 20.36 -11.23 -1.99
CA ASN A 239 19.12 -11.53 -2.68
C ASN A 239 17.94 -11.57 -1.70
N LEU A 240 16.81 -10.98 -2.08
CA LEU A 240 15.60 -10.91 -1.27
C LEU A 240 14.67 -12.08 -1.56
N SER A 241 14.63 -13.09 -0.70
CA SER A 241 13.67 -14.19 -0.85
C SER A 241 12.35 -13.89 -0.14
N ILE A 242 11.24 -14.03 -0.85
CA ILE A 242 9.88 -13.88 -0.33
C ILE A 242 9.24 -15.27 -0.25
N VAL A 243 8.90 -15.71 0.96
CA VAL A 243 8.36 -17.06 1.21
C VAL A 243 7.01 -16.96 1.90
N SER A 244 5.98 -17.60 1.32
CA SER A 244 4.66 -17.66 1.96
C SER A 244 4.72 -18.43 3.27
N CYS A 245 4.21 -17.82 4.35
CA CYS A 245 3.98 -18.54 5.60
C CYS A 245 2.74 -19.41 5.43
N LYS A 246 2.89 -20.74 5.48
CA LYS A 246 1.73 -21.65 5.54
C LYS A 246 1.11 -21.58 6.94
N SER A 247 0.31 -20.55 7.21
CA SER A 247 -0.50 -20.49 8.43
C SER A 247 -1.60 -21.56 8.35
N SER A 248 -1.28 -22.75 8.87
CA SER A 248 -2.14 -23.94 8.84
C SER A 248 -2.28 -24.57 10.22
N ARG A 249 -2.42 -23.74 11.27
CA ARG A 249 -2.85 -24.20 12.59
C ARG A 249 -3.91 -23.27 13.16
N VAL A 250 -5.16 -23.53 12.74
CA VAL A 250 -6.34 -23.13 13.52
C VAL A 250 -6.23 -23.85 14.86
N SER A 251 -6.05 -23.11 15.94
CA SER A 251 -5.97 -23.68 17.30
C SER A 251 -7.33 -24.25 17.69
N LYS A 252 -7.58 -25.52 17.37
CA LYS A 252 -8.46 -26.38 18.17
C LYS A 252 -7.61 -26.94 19.31
N LYS A 253 -7.50 -26.21 20.43
CA LYS A 253 -6.91 -26.78 21.66
C LYS A 253 -7.98 -27.04 22.70
N SER A 254 -8.71 -28.14 22.47
CA SER A 254 -9.24 -28.99 23.53
C SER A 254 -8.96 -30.44 23.16
N GLN A 255 -7.68 -30.84 23.21
CA GLN A 255 -7.36 -32.27 23.35
C GLN A 255 -5.98 -32.45 23.97
N ILE A 256 -5.99 -33.19 25.07
CA ILE A 256 -4.84 -33.70 25.80
C ILE A 256 -4.27 -34.86 24.96
N GLY A 257 -2.98 -34.81 24.63
CA GLY A 257 -2.30 -35.85 23.88
C GLY A 257 -0.79 -35.66 23.96
N LEU A 258 -0.12 -36.58 24.64
CA LEU A 258 1.33 -36.66 24.85
C LEU A 258 2.05 -36.92 23.51
N GLY A 259 3.15 -36.22 23.23
CA GLY A 259 4.05 -36.55 22.12
C GLY A 259 5.08 -35.46 21.77
N ASP A 260 6.34 -35.78 22.06
CA ASP A 260 7.65 -35.24 21.64
C ASP A 260 8.01 -33.75 21.78
N GLN A 261 9.11 -33.55 22.53
CA GLN A 261 9.86 -32.31 22.69
C GLN A 261 10.71 -32.05 21.42
N GLU A 262 10.29 -31.11 20.59
CA GLU A 262 11.16 -30.42 19.65
C GLU A 262 11.38 -28.97 20.15
N GLY A 263 12.64 -28.65 20.44
CA GLY A 263 13.26 -27.33 20.60
C GLY A 263 12.41 -26.14 21.08
N ASP A 264 12.61 -25.76 22.35
CA ASP A 264 12.02 -24.56 22.99
C ASP A 264 12.31 -23.24 22.26
N ASP A 265 13.34 -23.14 21.40
CA ASP A 265 13.68 -21.92 20.66
C ASP A 265 12.73 -21.60 19.49
N ALA A 266 12.05 -22.60 18.91
CA ALA A 266 11.12 -22.38 17.80
C ALA A 266 9.72 -21.97 18.29
N LEU A 267 9.38 -22.25 19.55
CA LEU A 267 8.07 -21.93 20.11
C LEU A 267 7.96 -20.45 20.49
N ILE A 268 9.05 -19.85 20.97
CA ILE A 268 9.09 -18.46 21.44
C ILE A 268 8.93 -17.46 20.29
N ALA A 269 9.47 -17.76 19.10
CA ALA A 269 9.32 -16.90 17.91
C ALA A 269 7.90 -16.87 17.30
N THR A 270 7.02 -17.82 17.66
CA THR A 270 5.67 -17.93 17.05
C THR A 270 4.56 -17.27 17.86
N ILE A 271 4.84 -16.87 19.10
CA ILE A 271 3.83 -16.30 20.02
C ILE A 271 3.79 -14.76 19.91
N ASP A 272 4.91 -14.12 19.57
CA ASP A 272 5.02 -12.67 19.34
C ASP A 272 4.46 -12.23 17.97
N ASP A 273 4.26 -13.18 17.06
CA ASP A 273 3.97 -12.95 15.63
C ASP A 273 2.47 -12.69 15.32
N ARG A 274 1.62 -12.58 16.35
CA ARG A 274 0.17 -12.32 16.20
C ARG A 274 -0.23 -10.87 16.44
N GLN A 275 0.58 -10.12 17.16
CA GLN A 275 0.29 -8.71 17.43
C GLN A 275 0.55 -7.89 16.17
N GLY A 276 -0.43 -7.07 15.78
CA GLY A 276 -0.41 -6.26 14.56
C GLY A 276 -0.99 -6.96 13.33
N GLN A 277 -1.41 -8.22 13.41
CA GLN A 277 -1.90 -8.98 12.24
C GLN A 277 -3.16 -8.35 11.64
N TRP A 278 -4.14 -7.99 12.47
CA TRP A 278 -5.40 -7.41 12.00
C TRP A 278 -5.22 -5.96 11.60
N LEU A 279 -4.40 -5.20 12.33
CA LEU A 279 -4.05 -3.83 11.94
C LEU A 279 -3.37 -3.82 10.57
N ARG A 280 -2.42 -4.73 10.34
CA ARG A 280 -1.76 -4.92 9.04
C ARG A 280 -2.78 -5.26 7.96
N ARG A 281 -3.67 -6.23 8.20
CA ARG A 281 -4.71 -6.62 7.23
C ARG A 281 -5.60 -5.44 6.85
N ARG A 282 -6.05 -4.65 7.83
CA ARG A 282 -6.85 -3.45 7.61
C ARG A 282 -6.11 -2.38 6.81
N ARG A 283 -4.81 -2.19 7.07
CA ARG A 283 -3.98 -1.27 6.27
C ARG A 283 -3.87 -1.71 4.81
N LEU A 284 -3.65 -3.00 4.56
CA LEU A 284 -3.59 -3.57 3.21
C LEU A 284 -4.94 -3.43 2.50
N ASP A 285 -6.01 -3.95 3.09
CA ASP A 285 -7.35 -3.94 2.48
C ASP A 285 -7.85 -2.49 2.31
N GLY A 286 -7.57 -1.60 3.28
CA GLY A 286 -7.86 -0.18 3.20
C GLY A 286 -7.16 0.49 2.03
N ALA A 287 -5.84 0.32 1.88
CA ALA A 287 -5.07 0.94 0.81
C ALA A 287 -5.43 0.40 -0.58
N LEU A 288 -5.85 -0.87 -0.65
CA LEU A 288 -6.34 -1.52 -1.87
C LEU A 288 -7.81 -1.22 -2.18
N ASN A 289 -8.52 -0.44 -1.34
CA ASN A 289 -9.96 -0.25 -1.40
C ASN A 289 -10.76 -1.56 -1.50
N ARG A 290 -10.27 -2.59 -0.80
CA ARG A 290 -10.94 -3.89 -0.76
C ARG A 290 -12.07 -3.87 0.26
N VAL A 291 -13.22 -4.37 -0.15
CA VAL A 291 -14.39 -4.52 0.71
C VAL A 291 -14.91 -5.96 0.68
N PRO A 292 -15.75 -6.39 1.63
CA PRO A 292 -16.38 -7.71 1.63
C PRO A 292 -17.24 -7.95 0.38
N ARG A 293 -17.52 -9.22 0.05
CA ARG A 293 -18.37 -9.60 -1.09
C ARG A 293 -19.72 -8.89 -1.06
N ASP A 294 -20.25 -8.51 -2.21
CA ASP A 294 -21.58 -7.89 -2.29
C ASP A 294 -21.70 -6.63 -1.39
N PHE A 295 -20.60 -5.93 -1.11
CA PHE A 295 -20.62 -4.80 -0.19
C PHE A 295 -21.49 -3.67 -0.74
N TYR A 296 -21.29 -3.30 -2.01
CA TYR A 296 -22.02 -2.18 -2.60
C TYR A 296 -23.52 -2.45 -2.72
N SER A 297 -23.91 -3.66 -3.14
CA SER A 297 -25.33 -4.05 -3.19
C SER A 297 -25.97 -4.08 -1.81
N ARG A 298 -25.22 -4.45 -0.76
CA ARG A 298 -25.74 -4.42 0.61
C ARG A 298 -25.84 -3.01 1.18
N VAL A 299 -24.86 -2.13 0.90
CA VAL A 299 -24.92 -0.71 1.26
C VAL A 299 -26.10 -0.01 0.58
N TRP A 300 -26.45 -0.40 -0.65
CA TRP A 300 -27.67 0.04 -1.30
C TRP A 300 -28.92 -0.24 -0.45
N SER A 301 -29.08 -1.49 0.00
CA SER A 301 -30.23 -1.89 0.83
C SER A 301 -30.28 -1.16 2.17
N VAL A 302 -29.11 -0.79 2.72
CA VAL A 302 -29.03 0.11 3.89
C VAL A 302 -29.56 1.49 3.55
N LEU A 303 -29.08 2.06 2.44
CA LEU A 303 -29.44 3.40 2.01
C LEU A 303 -30.94 3.52 1.69
N GLU A 304 -31.57 2.48 1.17
CA GLU A 304 -33.03 2.44 0.96
C GLU A 304 -33.84 2.61 2.26
N LYS A 305 -33.26 2.27 3.42
CA LYS A 305 -33.95 2.32 4.72
C LYS A 305 -33.61 3.55 5.58
N CYS A 306 -32.74 4.45 5.12
CA CYS A 306 -32.37 5.67 5.84
C CYS A 306 -32.42 6.92 4.95
N GLN A 307 -32.44 8.12 5.53
CA GLN A 307 -32.38 9.36 4.73
C GLN A 307 -31.03 9.57 4.04
N GLY A 308 -29.95 9.02 4.61
CA GLY A 308 -28.62 9.06 4.01
C GLY A 308 -27.53 8.49 4.90
N LEU A 309 -26.38 8.21 4.31
CA LEU A 309 -25.16 7.79 4.99
C LEU A 309 -24.12 8.92 4.91
N ALA A 310 -23.69 9.43 6.06
CA ALA A 310 -22.60 10.41 6.13
C ALA A 310 -21.27 9.69 6.39
N ILE A 311 -20.28 9.92 5.53
CA ILE A 311 -18.92 9.36 5.58
C ILE A 311 -17.94 10.51 5.31
N GLU A 312 -17.15 10.89 6.33
CA GLU A 312 -16.09 11.90 6.25
C GLU A 312 -16.57 13.21 5.58
N GLY A 313 -17.67 13.76 6.10
CA GLY A 313 -18.28 15.00 5.60
C GLY A 313 -19.05 14.89 4.28
N ARG A 314 -18.96 13.77 3.55
CA ARG A 314 -19.81 13.50 2.37
C ARG A 314 -21.07 12.75 2.77
N ILE A 315 -22.21 13.19 2.25
CA ILE A 315 -23.50 12.52 2.45
C ILE A 315 -23.87 11.78 1.17
N LEU A 316 -24.15 10.48 1.30
CA LEU A 316 -24.81 9.66 0.29
C LEU A 316 -26.33 9.72 0.57
N PRO A 317 -27.11 10.49 -0.19
CA PRO A 317 -28.55 10.63 0.05
C PRO A 317 -29.34 9.43 -0.46
N GLN A 318 -30.51 9.18 0.12
CA GLN A 318 -31.42 8.12 -0.33
C GLN A 318 -31.84 8.27 -1.80
N SER A 319 -31.86 9.48 -2.37
CA SER A 319 -32.22 9.69 -3.78
C SER A 319 -31.32 8.93 -4.76
N LEU A 320 -30.08 8.61 -4.38
CA LEU A 320 -29.19 7.77 -5.19
C LEU A 320 -29.80 6.39 -5.49
N THR A 321 -30.61 5.85 -4.58
CA THR A 321 -31.27 4.56 -4.80
C THR A 321 -32.50 4.65 -5.72
N GLN A 322 -33.00 5.86 -5.97
CA GLN A 322 -34.11 6.11 -6.90
C GLN A 322 -33.61 6.40 -8.31
N GLU A 323 -32.40 6.96 -8.42
CA GLU A 323 -31.80 7.38 -9.70
C GLU A 323 -30.99 6.26 -10.38
N MET A 324 -30.57 5.24 -9.65
CA MET A 324 -29.71 4.15 -10.13
C MET A 324 -30.38 2.79 -9.85
N THR A 325 -29.78 1.68 -10.27
CA THR A 325 -30.22 0.33 -9.88
C THR A 325 -29.18 -0.41 -9.04
N THR A 326 -29.63 -1.41 -8.29
CA THR A 326 -28.78 -2.27 -7.47
C THR A 326 -27.72 -2.97 -8.35
N GLY A 327 -26.45 -2.82 -7.99
CA GLY A 327 -25.34 -3.41 -8.73
C GLY A 327 -24.83 -2.59 -9.91
N GLU A 328 -25.36 -1.40 -10.17
CA GLU A 328 -24.75 -0.46 -11.12
C GLU A 328 -23.39 0.03 -10.62
N LEU A 329 -22.41 0.06 -11.53
CA LEU A 329 -21.06 0.55 -11.24
C LEU A 329 -21.08 2.01 -10.75
N LYS A 330 -22.01 2.84 -11.24
CA LYS A 330 -22.12 4.26 -10.88
C LYS A 330 -22.36 4.44 -9.37
N PHE A 331 -23.29 3.66 -8.79
CA PHE A 331 -23.53 3.69 -7.35
C PHE A 331 -22.31 3.21 -6.56
N ALA A 332 -21.70 2.11 -7.01
CA ALA A 332 -20.53 1.55 -6.34
C ALA A 332 -19.35 2.55 -6.31
N LEU A 333 -19.15 3.31 -7.40
CA LEU A 333 -18.16 4.39 -7.47
C LEU A 333 -18.49 5.57 -6.56
N GLU A 334 -19.77 5.93 -6.36
CA GLU A 334 -20.17 6.97 -5.40
C GLU A 334 -19.81 6.57 -3.96
N VAL A 335 -20.11 5.33 -3.56
CA VAL A 335 -19.74 4.78 -2.25
C VAL A 335 -18.21 4.71 -2.10
N GLU A 336 -17.49 4.22 -3.10
CA GLU A 336 -16.02 4.17 -3.07
C GLU A 336 -15.41 5.57 -2.96
N THR A 337 -15.97 6.56 -3.65
CA THR A 337 -15.48 7.95 -3.59
C THR A 337 -15.73 8.57 -2.22
N ALA A 338 -16.82 8.21 -1.53
CA ALA A 338 -17.03 8.59 -0.13
C ALA A 338 -15.98 7.94 0.79
N LEU A 339 -15.74 6.64 0.66
CA LEU A 339 -14.71 5.92 1.45
C LEU A 339 -13.28 6.44 1.18
N ASN A 340 -13.00 6.90 -0.03
CA ASN A 340 -11.71 7.48 -0.42
C ASN A 340 -11.44 8.85 0.22
N GLN A 341 -12.45 9.55 0.77
CA GLN A 341 -12.23 10.77 1.54
C GLN A 341 -11.46 10.50 2.84
N ILE A 342 -11.58 9.29 3.38
CA ILE A 342 -10.86 8.86 4.57
C ILE A 342 -9.39 8.63 4.20
N PRO A 343 -8.42 9.39 4.74
CA PRO A 343 -7.03 9.27 4.31
C PRO A 343 -6.32 8.05 4.91
N GLN A 344 -6.70 7.61 6.13
CA GLN A 344 -6.04 6.49 6.79
C GLN A 344 -6.69 5.15 6.41
N PRO A 345 -5.94 4.19 5.83
CA PRO A 345 -6.51 2.94 5.31
C PRO A 345 -7.11 2.06 6.41
N GLU A 346 -6.48 2.00 7.59
CA GLU A 346 -7.02 1.24 8.73
C GLU A 346 -8.36 1.78 9.22
N TYR A 347 -8.56 3.11 9.21
CA TYR A 347 -9.81 3.75 9.61
C TYR A 347 -10.90 3.52 8.57
N ARG A 348 -10.55 3.61 7.29
CA ARG A 348 -11.45 3.27 6.18
C ARG A 348 -12.04 1.87 6.33
N GLN A 349 -11.23 0.88 6.76
CA GLN A 349 -11.72 -0.47 7.00
C GLN A 349 -12.66 -0.59 8.21
N LEU A 350 -12.46 0.18 9.29
CA LEU A 350 -13.44 0.21 10.39
C LEU A 350 -14.78 0.83 9.96
N VAL A 351 -14.76 1.82 9.07
CA VAL A 351 -15.98 2.39 8.47
C VAL A 351 -16.69 1.34 7.60
N VAL A 352 -15.94 0.56 6.81
CA VAL A 352 -16.50 -0.58 6.06
C VAL A 352 -17.13 -1.60 7.01
N GLU A 353 -16.47 -1.97 8.11
CA GLU A 353 -17.02 -2.87 9.14
C GLU A 353 -18.29 -2.30 9.81
N ALA A 354 -18.34 -1.00 10.07
CA ALA A 354 -19.54 -0.33 10.61
C ALA A 354 -20.72 -0.40 9.62
N LEU A 355 -20.46 -0.11 8.34
CA LEU A 355 -21.45 -0.28 7.27
C LEU A 355 -21.93 -1.73 7.18
N MET A 356 -21.02 -2.70 7.27
CA MET A 356 -21.35 -4.13 7.29
C MET A 356 -22.27 -4.53 8.45
N VAL A 357 -22.16 -3.89 9.62
CA VAL A 357 -23.14 -4.12 10.70
C VAL A 357 -24.52 -3.57 10.34
N LEU A 358 -24.59 -2.39 9.71
CA LEU A 358 -25.86 -1.83 9.25
C LEU A 358 -26.52 -2.73 8.20
N THR A 359 -25.74 -3.35 7.30
CA THR A 359 -26.28 -4.29 6.30
C THR A 359 -26.99 -5.46 6.97
N LEU A 360 -26.41 -6.02 8.05
CA LEU A 360 -27.01 -7.14 8.79
C LEU A 360 -28.38 -6.77 9.36
N MET A 361 -28.55 -5.54 9.87
CA MET A 361 -29.86 -5.07 10.34
C MET A 361 -30.91 -5.04 9.23
N THR A 362 -30.49 -4.63 8.03
CA THR A 362 -31.39 -4.52 6.88
C THR A 362 -31.73 -5.87 6.26
N GLU A 363 -30.77 -6.77 6.14
CA GLU A 363 -30.93 -8.14 5.62
C GLU A 363 -31.88 -8.97 6.49
N HIS A 364 -31.76 -8.84 7.82
CA HIS A 364 -32.63 -9.54 8.76
C HIS A 364 -33.94 -8.79 9.05
N ASN A 365 -34.22 -7.69 8.34
CA ASN A 365 -35.42 -6.86 8.53
C ASN A 365 -35.71 -6.55 10.01
N MET A 366 -34.65 -6.28 10.79
CA MET A 366 -34.78 -6.04 12.24
C MET A 366 -35.64 -4.80 12.54
N VAL A 367 -35.63 -3.82 11.62
CA VAL A 367 -36.40 -2.58 11.72
C VAL A 367 -36.96 -2.18 10.34
N PRO A 368 -38.14 -1.52 10.27
CA PRO A 368 -38.73 -1.06 9.02
C PRO A 368 -37.97 0.10 8.38
N SER A 369 -37.37 0.98 9.19
CA SER A 369 -36.53 2.08 8.75
C SER A 369 -35.42 2.33 9.77
N LEU A 370 -34.24 2.70 9.28
CA LEU A 370 -33.10 3.10 10.09
C LEU A 370 -33.15 4.59 10.50
N GLY A 371 -34.13 5.35 9.99
CA GLY A 371 -34.37 6.74 10.38
C GLY A 371 -33.62 7.76 9.53
N GLY A 372 -33.05 8.77 10.20
CA GLY A 372 -32.43 9.94 9.58
C GLY A 372 -31.08 9.66 8.91
N ILE A 373 -30.24 10.71 8.82
CA ILE A 373 -28.87 10.58 8.32
C ILE A 373 -28.03 9.86 9.37
N ILE A 374 -27.39 8.77 8.98
CA ILE A 374 -26.51 7.98 9.85
C ILE A 374 -25.08 8.45 9.65
N TYR A 375 -24.47 8.98 10.71
CA TYR A 375 -23.06 9.37 10.74
C TYR A 375 -22.20 8.15 11.05
N VAL A 376 -21.54 7.59 10.04
CA VAL A 376 -20.84 6.30 10.19
C VAL A 376 -19.61 6.44 11.09
N GLU A 377 -18.90 7.59 11.05
CA GLU A 377 -17.79 7.85 11.97
C GLU A 377 -18.22 7.79 13.44
N HIS A 378 -19.42 8.30 13.76
CA HIS A 378 -19.93 8.28 15.13
C HIS A 378 -20.12 6.86 15.65
N LEU A 379 -20.54 5.92 14.79
CA LEU A 379 -20.64 4.50 15.14
C LEU A 379 -19.26 3.92 15.49
N VAL A 380 -18.24 4.20 14.68
CA VAL A 380 -16.86 3.73 14.91
C VAL A 380 -16.29 4.30 16.20
N HIS A 381 -16.46 5.60 16.45
CA HIS A 381 -16.01 6.23 17.69
C HIS A 381 -16.75 5.69 18.92
N LYS A 382 -18.06 5.45 18.80
CA LYS A 382 -18.84 4.84 19.89
C LYS A 382 -18.39 3.42 20.17
N ALA A 383 -18.11 2.63 19.14
CA ALA A 383 -17.54 1.29 19.28
C ALA A 383 -16.19 1.33 20.03
N ASN A 384 -15.31 2.27 19.66
CA ASN A 384 -14.04 2.47 20.36
C ASN A 384 -14.22 2.89 21.83
N GLN A 385 -15.21 3.75 22.13
CA GLN A 385 -15.54 4.09 23.51
C GLN A 385 -15.93 2.84 24.32
N LEU A 386 -16.86 2.04 23.79
CA LEU A 386 -17.33 0.81 24.44
C LEU A 386 -16.19 -0.21 24.62
N PHE A 387 -15.31 -0.33 23.63
CA PHE A 387 -14.11 -1.16 23.72
C PHE A 387 -13.23 -0.71 24.90
N LEU A 388 -12.89 0.57 24.98
CA LEU A 388 -12.03 1.08 26.06
C LEU A 388 -12.68 0.93 27.44
N GLU A 389 -14.01 1.09 27.55
CA GLU A 389 -14.74 0.84 28.79
C GLU A 389 -14.64 -0.61 29.26
N ASP A 390 -14.78 -1.56 28.35
CA ASP A 390 -14.66 -2.98 28.70
C ASP A 390 -13.22 -3.39 28.96
N GLN A 391 -12.25 -2.85 28.22
CA GLN A 391 -10.83 -3.06 28.47
C GLN A 391 -10.42 -2.60 29.87
N ARG A 392 -11.02 -1.53 30.40
CA ARG A 392 -10.82 -1.11 31.81
C ARG A 392 -11.34 -2.13 32.80
N LYS A 393 -12.52 -2.69 32.56
CA LYS A 393 -13.16 -3.66 33.46
C LYS A 393 -12.37 -4.95 33.56
N VAL A 394 -11.78 -5.39 32.45
CA VAL A 394 -11.05 -6.67 32.37
C VAL A 394 -9.52 -6.51 32.42
N GLN A 395 -9.03 -5.30 32.64
CA GLN A 395 -7.60 -4.96 32.60
C GLN A 395 -6.90 -5.46 31.32
N GLY A 396 -7.54 -5.29 30.16
CA GLY A 396 -7.01 -5.73 28.87
C GLY A 396 -5.90 -4.84 28.31
N ASP A 397 -5.32 -5.23 27.18
CA ASP A 397 -4.11 -4.62 26.59
C ASP A 397 -4.23 -3.11 26.35
N ALA A 398 -5.43 -2.60 26.07
CA ALA A 398 -5.62 -1.16 25.88
C ALA A 398 -5.30 -0.34 27.14
N MET A 399 -5.17 -0.98 28.32
CA MET A 399 -4.70 -0.36 29.57
C MET A 399 -3.25 0.12 29.49
N LEU A 400 -2.46 -0.43 28.55
CA LEU A 400 -1.12 0.04 28.25
C LEU A 400 -1.13 1.44 27.60
N CYS A 401 -2.27 1.90 27.09
CA CYS A 401 -2.43 3.20 26.46
C CYS A 401 -3.78 3.88 26.78
N CYS A 402 -4.74 3.82 25.86
CA CYS A 402 -5.98 4.62 25.86
C CYS A 402 -6.98 4.26 26.96
N ALA A 403 -6.93 3.05 27.51
CA ALA A 403 -7.85 2.61 28.56
C ALA A 403 -7.34 2.97 29.97
N LYS A 404 -6.07 3.36 30.15
CA LYS A 404 -5.49 3.70 31.46
C LYS A 404 -6.32 4.77 32.19
N SER A 405 -6.70 4.49 33.44
CA SER A 405 -7.43 5.44 34.29
C SER A 405 -6.55 6.67 34.61
N LYS A 406 -7.13 7.86 34.48
CA LYS A 406 -6.46 9.15 34.70
C LYS A 406 -6.32 9.47 36.19
N GLU A 407 -5.10 9.47 36.69
CA GLU A 407 -4.67 10.50 37.65
C GLU A 407 -3.68 11.42 36.90
N GLY A 408 -4.16 12.56 36.43
CA GLY A 408 -3.36 13.57 35.74
C GLY A 408 -3.35 13.46 34.21
N LYS A 409 -3.43 14.61 33.56
CA LYS A 409 -3.56 14.89 32.12
C LYS A 409 -2.64 14.05 31.20
N ASP A 410 -3.10 13.91 29.95
CA ASP A 410 -2.35 13.43 28.75
C ASP A 410 -2.62 11.99 28.27
N GLN A 411 -3.85 11.73 27.78
CA GLN A 411 -4.11 10.62 26.82
C GLN A 411 -3.69 10.98 25.39
N GLN A 412 -3.36 12.25 25.19
CA GLN A 412 -2.83 12.82 23.97
C GLN A 412 -1.38 13.20 24.25
N ALA A 413 -0.46 12.82 23.37
CA ALA A 413 0.86 13.41 23.37
C ALA A 413 0.75 14.94 23.19
N ALA A 414 1.79 15.69 23.54
CA ALA A 414 1.83 17.15 23.32
C ALA A 414 1.52 17.57 21.86
N SER A 415 1.58 16.62 20.92
CA SER A 415 1.21 16.75 19.50
C SER A 415 -0.28 16.56 19.17
N GLY A 416 -1.14 16.29 20.16
CA GLY A 416 -2.58 16.00 19.95
C GLY A 416 -2.89 14.57 19.51
N MET A 417 -1.87 13.73 19.27
CA MET A 417 -2.04 12.32 18.88
C MET A 417 -2.26 11.40 20.08
N LEU A 418 -2.96 10.28 19.87
CA LEU A 418 -3.08 9.23 20.90
C LEU A 418 -1.71 8.66 21.26
N LEU A 419 -1.50 8.33 22.54
CA LEU A 419 -0.27 7.68 23.03
C LEU A 419 0.11 6.42 22.26
N CYS A 420 -0.88 5.65 21.82
CA CYS A 420 -0.65 4.44 21.04
C CYS A 420 -0.41 4.69 19.54
N GLY A 421 -0.41 5.94 19.06
CA GLY A 421 -0.28 6.23 17.63
C GLY A 421 -1.51 5.88 16.79
N GLY A 422 -2.64 5.55 17.42
CA GLY A 422 -3.88 5.21 16.73
C GLY A 422 -4.44 6.35 15.87
N ALA A 423 -4.72 6.05 14.59
CA ALA A 423 -5.27 6.98 13.62
C ALA A 423 -6.73 7.36 13.94
N ALA A 424 -7.14 8.56 13.50
CA ALA A 424 -8.51 9.07 13.66
C ALA A 424 -9.04 8.96 15.11
N TYR A 425 -8.17 9.14 16.12
CA TYR A 425 -8.52 9.02 17.54
C TYR A 425 -9.14 7.67 17.95
N ILE A 426 -8.86 6.61 17.21
CA ILE A 426 -9.24 5.23 17.55
C ILE A 426 -8.03 4.51 18.13
N CYS A 427 -8.24 3.72 19.19
CA CYS A 427 -7.15 3.01 19.85
C CYS A 427 -6.50 1.96 18.92
N GLN A 428 -5.16 1.87 18.92
CA GLN A 428 -4.43 0.89 18.12
C GLN A 428 -4.84 -0.56 18.44
N HIS A 429 -5.17 -0.87 19.70
CA HIS A 429 -5.63 -2.22 20.07
C HIS A 429 -7.01 -2.56 19.49
N LEU A 430 -7.88 -1.58 19.23
CA LEU A 430 -9.12 -1.84 18.51
C LEU A 430 -8.83 -2.15 17.04
N TYR A 431 -7.94 -1.38 16.41
CA TYR A 431 -7.49 -1.66 15.04
C TYR A 431 -6.79 -3.01 14.89
N ASP A 432 -6.27 -3.57 15.96
CA ASP A 432 -5.63 -4.89 15.95
C ASP A 432 -6.50 -6.01 16.52
N SER A 433 -7.73 -5.70 16.94
CA SER A 433 -8.69 -6.71 17.36
C SER A 433 -9.30 -7.43 16.14
N ALA A 434 -9.53 -8.74 16.28
CA ALA A 434 -10.19 -9.51 15.23
C ALA A 434 -11.60 -8.98 14.95
N PRO A 435 -12.15 -9.16 13.74
CA PRO A 435 -13.54 -8.80 13.46
C PRO A 435 -14.54 -9.56 14.33
N SER A 436 -14.22 -10.79 14.72
CA SER A 436 -15.09 -11.69 15.49
C SER A 436 -14.58 -11.91 16.93
N GLY A 437 -15.43 -12.51 17.76
CA GLY A 437 -15.14 -12.78 19.17
C GLY A 437 -15.70 -11.73 20.12
N SER A 438 -15.70 -12.00 21.43
CA SER A 438 -16.32 -11.14 22.44
C SER A 438 -15.73 -9.74 22.54
N TYR A 439 -14.45 -9.59 22.17
CA TYR A 439 -13.74 -8.31 22.11
C TYR A 439 -13.43 -7.88 20.66
N GLY A 440 -14.11 -8.47 19.68
CA GLY A 440 -13.88 -8.17 18.26
C GLY A 440 -14.55 -6.88 17.82
N THR A 441 -14.04 -6.28 16.73
CA THR A 441 -14.56 -4.99 16.23
C THR A 441 -16.03 -5.07 15.86
N MET A 442 -16.50 -6.12 15.19
CA MET A 442 -17.92 -6.23 14.78
C MET A 442 -18.86 -6.29 15.98
N THR A 443 -18.42 -6.87 17.11
CA THR A 443 -19.21 -6.89 18.36
C THR A 443 -19.37 -5.49 18.94
N TYR A 444 -18.32 -4.68 18.93
CA TYR A 444 -18.41 -3.30 19.39
C TYR A 444 -19.17 -2.41 18.42
N MET A 445 -19.04 -2.63 17.11
CA MET A 445 -19.85 -1.95 16.09
C MET A 445 -21.34 -2.27 16.25
N ALA A 446 -21.69 -3.56 16.45
CA ALA A 446 -23.07 -3.97 16.72
C ALA A 446 -23.66 -3.30 17.96
N ARG A 447 -22.90 -3.25 19.06
CA ARG A 447 -23.33 -2.55 20.28
C ARG A 447 -23.45 -1.04 20.08
N ALA A 448 -22.52 -0.44 19.33
CA ALA A 448 -22.58 0.99 19.02
C ALA A 448 -23.83 1.32 18.21
N VAL A 449 -24.12 0.54 17.16
CA VAL A 449 -25.31 0.69 16.32
C VAL A 449 -26.59 0.57 17.15
N ALA A 450 -26.70 -0.46 18.00
CA ALA A 450 -27.87 -0.65 18.87
C ALA A 450 -28.07 0.48 19.90
N LEU A 451 -27.01 1.17 20.32
CA LEU A 451 -27.09 2.29 21.27
C LEU A 451 -27.31 3.65 20.59
N VAL A 452 -26.82 3.82 19.37
CA VAL A 452 -26.86 5.11 18.64
C VAL A 452 -28.14 5.24 17.80
N LEU A 453 -28.63 4.14 17.22
CA LEU A 453 -29.85 4.17 16.42
C LEU A 453 -31.07 4.01 17.30
N ASP A 454 -31.93 5.04 17.33
CA ASP A 454 -33.19 5.02 18.10
C ASP A 454 -34.25 4.06 17.54
N CYS A 455 -34.04 3.50 16.34
CA CYS A 455 -34.96 2.55 15.71
C CYS A 455 -34.86 1.13 16.29
N VAL A 456 -33.82 0.83 17.08
CA VAL A 456 -33.64 -0.47 17.72
C VAL A 456 -34.36 -0.48 19.07
N PRO A 457 -35.19 -1.49 19.38
CA PRO A 457 -35.88 -1.60 20.66
C PRO A 457 -34.88 -1.56 21.83
N LYS A 458 -35.14 -0.68 22.80
CA LYS A 458 -34.22 -0.49 23.94
C LYS A 458 -34.37 -1.66 24.92
N HIS A 459 -33.34 -1.91 25.71
CA HIS A 459 -33.25 -3.09 26.59
C HIS A 459 -34.55 -3.28 27.41
N GLY A 460 -35.28 -4.37 27.18
CA GLY A 460 -36.58 -4.66 27.80
C GLY A 460 -37.82 -4.59 26.87
N GLU A 461 -37.66 -4.15 25.61
CA GLU A 461 -38.79 -3.99 24.67
C GLU A 461 -38.98 -5.16 23.68
N MET A 462 -38.07 -6.15 23.66
CA MET A 462 -38.24 -7.39 22.89
C MET A 462 -38.06 -8.63 23.77
N GLU A 463 -39.11 -9.44 23.87
CA GLU A 463 -38.97 -10.84 24.28
C GLU A 463 -38.29 -11.60 23.14
N CYS A 464 -37.10 -12.13 23.41
CA CYS A 464 -36.38 -12.97 22.46
C CYS A 464 -37.11 -14.31 22.37
N VAL A 465 -38.03 -14.46 21.42
CA VAL A 465 -38.62 -15.76 21.10
C VAL A 465 -37.58 -16.54 20.30
N ILE A 466 -36.69 -17.24 21.01
CA ILE A 466 -35.84 -18.26 20.40
C ILE A 466 -36.81 -19.33 19.85
N SER A 467 -36.91 -19.43 18.52
CA SER A 467 -37.59 -20.53 17.82
C SER A 467 -36.57 -21.52 17.30
#